data_AF-A0A7J4RVP8-F1
#
_entry.id   AF-A0A7J4RVP8-F1
#
_cell.length_a   1.000
_cell.length_b   1.000
_cell.length_c   1.000
_cell.angle_alpha   90.00
_cell.angle_beta   90.00
_cell.angle_gamma   90.00
#
_symmetry.space_group_name_H-M   'P 1'
#
loop_
_entity.id
_entity.type
_entity.pdbx_description
1 polymer ?
#
loop_
_entity_poly.entity_id
_entity_poly.type
_entity_poly.pdbx_seq_one_letter_code
_entity_poly.pdbx_strand_id
1 'polypeptide(L)'
;MTKCDDVKGWVIDAQLGDDGITMDVWVFVKGVGVQHLPIPWCATIHIHSNSSRLENLASWLEYPEIKMRFAIGAMRFIRRRLSLDQYEMHDVLEVDLADSRRIRQLANHIESRGDFHRYTLYSVDAHLAQRFFVEHNIAPFQYVEWTGNQFIAHEQSDEWPALTQMTMVFDYDSADGFDTIDSQLKSVTLLLNSGINESRVIDSSKVYHNGSTAEFLGALQQEINRFDPDILMTNGGDFLHFSMLQKLSQDSNQSFTLSRKNIALQPRTMSRIVHSYGQVIRKDSYFPIHGRLHIDIRASFIVREGGLHGLFELARHSRQSPQDISRLSPGSVISAIQMRIAMEDGVLVPWKKNRPEDTKTAWELMMADRGGLYLDSKPGLYTDVIELDFASLFPSIIATRNISPETLNCACCQPTDEIVTSANYLPLEINAANSEFRRRRLEERVGTGLFPIPSSYALQVPGLSSHTCGRVHGFLGRVVAPIIERRRQLKQQMVRKGDAIDKQQNALKWLLVTCFGYTGYKNARFGRIEAHEAICAWAREILLETIAIAEEEGWTVLHAIV
;
A
#
# COMPACT_ATOMS: atom_id res chain seq x y z
N MET A 1 -31.21 -16.57 -10.42
CA MET A 1 -29.76 -16.37 -10.57
C MET A 1 -29.37 -16.90 -11.93
N THR A 2 -29.38 -16.03 -12.93
CA THR A 2 -28.80 -16.31 -14.26
C THR A 2 -27.31 -16.56 -14.06
N LYS A 3 -26.78 -17.69 -14.57
CA LYS A 3 -25.33 -17.93 -14.63
C LYS A 3 -24.70 -16.71 -15.30
N CYS A 4 -23.89 -15.96 -14.56
CA CYS A 4 -23.00 -14.98 -15.16
C CYS A 4 -21.99 -15.82 -15.96
N ASP A 5 -21.94 -15.61 -17.27
CA ASP A 5 -21.06 -16.34 -18.19
C ASP A 5 -19.59 -16.26 -17.74
N ASP A 6 -18.77 -17.23 -18.14
CA ASP A 6 -17.34 -17.23 -17.81
C ASP A 6 -16.69 -15.94 -18.34
N VAL A 7 -16.18 -15.09 -17.43
CA VAL A 7 -15.52 -13.81 -17.80
C VAL A 7 -14.02 -13.96 -17.66
N LYS A 8 -13.28 -13.77 -18.76
CA LYS A 8 -11.82 -13.77 -18.79
C LYS A 8 -11.27 -12.39 -19.14
N GLY A 9 -10.44 -11.83 -18.26
CA GLY A 9 -9.92 -10.48 -18.46
C GLY A 9 -9.01 -9.98 -17.34
N TRP A 10 -8.61 -8.72 -17.43
CA TRP A 10 -7.80 -8.07 -16.40
C TRP A 10 -8.69 -7.43 -15.36
N VAL A 11 -8.50 -7.75 -14.08
CA VAL A 11 -9.15 -7.03 -12.98
C VAL A 11 -8.67 -5.58 -13.01
N ILE A 12 -9.58 -4.60 -13.00
CA ILE A 12 -9.23 -3.18 -13.03
C ILE A 12 -9.34 -2.56 -11.64
N ASP A 13 -10.47 -2.78 -10.97
CA ASP A 13 -10.76 -2.25 -9.66
C ASP A 13 -11.83 -3.09 -8.94
N ALA A 14 -11.94 -2.93 -7.62
CA ALA A 14 -13.00 -3.53 -6.83
C ALA A 14 -13.47 -2.54 -5.74
N GLN A 15 -14.78 -2.39 -5.59
CA GLN A 15 -15.39 -1.40 -4.71
C GLN A 15 -16.58 -2.03 -3.97
N LEU A 16 -16.79 -1.65 -2.71
CA LEU A 16 -17.97 -2.12 -1.97
C LEU A 16 -19.24 -1.61 -2.65
N GLY A 17 -20.18 -2.52 -2.92
CA GLY A 17 -21.48 -2.20 -3.48
C GLY A 17 -22.35 -1.39 -2.52
N ASP A 18 -23.37 -0.74 -3.06
CA ASP A 18 -24.26 0.16 -2.29
C ASP A 18 -25.14 -0.59 -1.27
N ASP A 19 -25.26 -1.91 -1.40
CA ASP A 19 -25.95 -2.78 -0.47
C ASP A 19 -25.10 -3.14 0.77
N GLY A 20 -23.78 -2.93 0.72
CA GLY A 20 -22.83 -3.27 1.78
C GLY A 20 -22.52 -4.77 1.91
N ILE A 21 -23.06 -5.61 1.03
CA ILE A 21 -22.94 -7.08 1.04
C ILE A 21 -22.44 -7.65 -0.30
N THR A 22 -22.18 -6.80 -1.28
CA THR A 22 -21.53 -7.15 -2.53
C THR A 22 -20.24 -6.35 -2.72
N MET A 23 -19.31 -6.92 -3.46
CA MET A 23 -18.15 -6.26 -4.02
C MET A 23 -18.38 -6.12 -5.53
N ASP A 24 -18.43 -4.88 -6.02
CA ASP A 24 -18.48 -4.54 -7.43
C ASP A 24 -17.06 -4.66 -8.00
N VAL A 25 -16.79 -5.75 -8.73
CA VAL A 25 -15.50 -5.99 -9.39
C VAL A 25 -15.61 -5.60 -10.87
N TRP A 26 -14.61 -4.87 -11.35
CA TRP A 26 -14.55 -4.40 -12.74
C TRP A 26 -13.45 -5.14 -13.48
N VAL A 27 -13.80 -5.78 -14.60
CA VAL A 27 -12.87 -6.62 -15.38
C VAL A 27 -12.83 -6.14 -16.83
N PHE A 28 -11.64 -5.82 -17.34
CA PHE A 28 -11.44 -5.49 -18.74
C PHE A 28 -11.31 -6.75 -19.60
N VAL A 29 -12.25 -6.94 -20.51
CA VAL A 29 -12.29 -8.07 -21.45
C VAL A 29 -11.89 -7.58 -22.84
N LYS A 30 -10.88 -8.23 -23.44
CA LYS A 30 -10.35 -7.83 -24.75
C LYS A 30 -11.45 -7.88 -25.82
N GLY A 31 -11.64 -6.77 -26.53
CA GLY A 31 -12.66 -6.63 -27.59
C GLY A 31 -14.07 -6.29 -27.10
N VAL A 32 -14.34 -6.40 -25.80
CA VAL A 32 -15.65 -6.05 -25.19
C VAL A 32 -15.57 -4.79 -24.33
N GLY A 33 -14.43 -4.54 -23.68
CA GLY A 33 -14.23 -3.43 -22.74
C GLY A 33 -14.44 -3.84 -21.28
N VAL A 34 -14.66 -2.86 -20.41
CA VAL A 34 -14.82 -3.10 -18.96
C VAL A 34 -16.22 -3.64 -18.65
N GLN A 35 -16.26 -4.79 -17.99
CA GLN A 35 -17.44 -5.49 -17.52
C GLN A 35 -17.61 -5.36 -16.01
N HIS A 36 -18.85 -5.36 -15.55
CA HIS A 36 -19.22 -5.30 -14.13
C HIS A 36 -19.56 -6.71 -13.61
N LEU A 37 -18.94 -7.12 -12.51
CA LEU A 37 -19.19 -8.37 -11.81
C LEU A 37 -19.54 -8.09 -10.34
N PRO A 38 -20.84 -8.14 -9.96
CA PRO A 38 -21.25 -8.04 -8.57
C PRO A 38 -21.05 -9.38 -7.85
N ILE A 39 -20.19 -9.41 -6.83
CA ILE A 39 -19.83 -10.63 -6.10
C ILE A 39 -20.30 -10.52 -4.64
N PRO A 40 -21.10 -11.47 -4.13
CA PRO A 40 -21.47 -11.50 -2.72
C PRO A 40 -20.23 -11.55 -1.82
N TRP A 41 -20.08 -10.57 -0.94
CA TRP A 41 -18.94 -10.46 -0.05
C TRP A 41 -19.28 -9.64 1.19
N CYS A 42 -18.84 -10.10 2.36
CA CYS A 42 -19.01 -9.38 3.60
C CYS A 42 -17.68 -9.21 4.32
N ALA A 43 -17.48 -8.02 4.90
CA ALA A 43 -16.31 -7.78 5.71
C ALA A 43 -16.47 -8.43 7.10
N THR A 44 -15.36 -8.93 7.60
CA THR A 44 -15.25 -9.53 8.94
C THR A 44 -14.35 -8.71 9.85
N ILE A 45 -14.63 -8.66 11.14
CA ILE A 45 -13.68 -8.15 12.14
C ILE A 45 -13.30 -9.25 13.11
N HIS A 46 -12.15 -9.07 13.74
CA HIS A 46 -11.57 -10.08 14.63
C HIS A 46 -11.35 -9.46 16.00
N ILE A 47 -11.82 -10.13 17.05
CA ILE A 47 -11.71 -9.67 18.43
C ILE A 47 -10.97 -10.71 19.26
N HIS A 48 -9.94 -10.27 19.98
CA HIS A 48 -9.22 -11.09 20.94
C HIS A 48 -9.43 -10.59 22.38
N SER A 49 -9.60 -11.53 23.30
CA SER A 49 -9.63 -11.35 24.75
C SER A 49 -9.48 -12.72 25.41
N ASN A 50 -9.62 -12.79 26.73
CA ASN A 50 -9.75 -14.08 27.42
C ASN A 50 -11.07 -14.79 27.05
N SER A 51 -11.10 -16.11 27.16
CA SER A 51 -12.21 -16.95 26.68
C SER A 51 -13.57 -16.54 27.28
N SER A 52 -13.62 -16.31 28.60
CA SER A 52 -14.85 -15.89 29.28
C SER A 52 -15.38 -14.54 28.75
N ARG A 53 -14.51 -13.56 28.49
CA ARG A 53 -14.94 -12.26 27.92
C ARG A 53 -15.39 -12.41 26.48
N LEU A 54 -14.75 -13.25 25.68
CA LEU A 54 -15.16 -13.49 24.29
C LEU A 54 -16.54 -14.16 24.21
N GLU A 55 -16.82 -15.14 25.08
CA GLU A 55 -18.14 -15.80 25.16
C GLU A 55 -19.24 -14.81 25.58
N ASN A 56 -18.95 -13.98 26.60
CA ASN A 56 -19.86 -12.92 27.04
C ASN A 56 -20.10 -11.86 25.95
N LEU A 57 -19.05 -11.52 25.18
CA LEU A 57 -19.15 -10.60 24.06
C LEU A 57 -20.02 -11.19 22.95
N ALA A 58 -19.77 -12.44 22.57
CA ALA A 58 -20.55 -13.14 21.55
C ALA A 58 -22.04 -13.17 21.93
N SER A 59 -22.36 -13.58 23.16
CA SER A 59 -23.75 -13.60 23.65
C SER A 59 -24.42 -12.22 23.61
N TRP A 60 -23.68 -11.16 23.91
CA TRP A 60 -24.20 -9.79 23.85
C TRP A 60 -24.42 -9.31 22.41
N LEU A 61 -23.54 -9.68 21.47
CA LEU A 61 -23.69 -9.36 20.05
C LEU A 61 -24.90 -10.05 19.41
N GLU A 62 -25.38 -11.16 19.99
CA GLU A 62 -26.60 -11.85 19.53
C GLU A 62 -27.90 -11.14 19.92
N TYR A 63 -27.87 -10.20 20.88
CA TYR A 63 -29.09 -9.48 21.25
C TYR A 63 -29.71 -8.78 20.03
N PRO A 64 -31.02 -8.93 19.77
CA PRO A 64 -31.66 -8.43 18.56
C PRO A 64 -31.40 -6.94 18.30
N GLU A 65 -31.42 -6.14 19.35
CA GLU A 65 -31.17 -4.69 19.31
C GLU A 65 -29.76 -4.37 18.78
N ILE A 66 -28.75 -5.11 19.24
CA ILE A 66 -27.34 -4.95 18.85
C ILE A 66 -27.13 -5.49 17.43
N LYS A 67 -27.64 -6.69 17.17
CA LYS A 67 -27.54 -7.36 15.86
C LYS A 67 -28.15 -6.52 14.74
N MET A 68 -29.35 -5.99 14.95
CA MET A 68 -30.01 -5.10 13.99
C MET A 68 -29.30 -3.75 13.86
N ARG A 69 -28.89 -3.15 14.98
CA ARG A 69 -28.21 -1.84 14.97
C ARG A 69 -26.88 -1.86 14.24
N PHE A 70 -26.09 -2.92 14.35
CA PHE A 70 -24.76 -2.98 13.75
C PHE A 70 -24.67 -3.90 12.53
N ALA A 71 -25.81 -4.46 12.08
CA ALA A 71 -25.89 -5.42 10.98
C ALA A 71 -24.92 -6.59 11.19
N ILE A 72 -25.00 -7.23 12.36
CA ILE A 72 -24.09 -8.34 12.70
C ILE A 72 -24.53 -9.61 11.96
N GLY A 73 -23.60 -10.20 11.23
CA GLY A 73 -23.75 -11.44 10.48
C GLY A 73 -23.48 -12.69 11.33
N ALA A 74 -22.84 -13.68 10.72
CA ALA A 74 -22.41 -14.88 11.44
C ALA A 74 -21.21 -14.57 12.35
N MET A 75 -21.12 -15.30 13.45
CA MET A 75 -20.00 -15.23 14.40
C MET A 75 -19.36 -16.60 14.53
N ARG A 76 -18.03 -16.62 14.61
CA ARG A 76 -17.24 -17.86 14.61
C ARG A 76 -16.08 -17.72 15.58
N PHE A 77 -15.81 -18.78 16.35
CA PHE A 77 -14.56 -18.87 17.10
C PHE A 77 -13.51 -19.51 16.21
N ILE A 78 -12.42 -18.79 15.97
CA ILE A 78 -11.31 -19.24 15.12
C ILE A 78 -9.98 -19.08 15.85
N ARG A 79 -8.95 -19.78 15.37
CA ARG A 79 -7.58 -19.59 15.83
C ARG A 79 -6.76 -18.82 14.79
N ARG A 80 -6.06 -17.78 15.25
CA ARG A 80 -5.24 -16.90 14.40
C ARG A 80 -3.99 -16.41 15.12
N ARG A 81 -2.99 -15.98 14.35
CA ARG A 81 -1.80 -15.27 14.86
C ARG A 81 -2.16 -13.81 15.06
N LEU A 82 -1.83 -13.26 16.23
CA LEU A 82 -2.14 -11.87 16.58
C LEU A 82 -1.04 -10.88 16.18
N SER A 83 0.18 -11.36 15.96
CA SER A 83 1.34 -10.56 15.64
C SER A 83 2.39 -11.36 14.86
N LEU A 84 3.36 -10.65 14.25
CA LEU A 84 4.44 -11.27 13.48
C LEU A 84 5.41 -12.06 14.37
N ASP A 85 5.66 -11.57 15.58
CA ASP A 85 6.61 -12.12 16.56
C ASP A 85 6.08 -13.31 17.36
N GLN A 86 4.78 -13.60 17.25
CA GLN A 86 4.16 -14.75 17.90
C GLN A 86 3.81 -15.83 16.86
N TYR A 87 4.29 -17.04 17.12
CA TYR A 87 3.90 -18.24 16.37
C TYR A 87 2.69 -18.94 17.01
N GLU A 88 2.36 -18.58 18.26
CA GLU A 88 1.21 -19.11 18.96
C GLU A 88 -0.10 -18.66 18.31
N MET A 89 -1.03 -19.60 18.26
CA MET A 89 -2.37 -19.39 17.71
C MET A 89 -3.33 -19.11 18.86
N HIS A 90 -3.98 -17.95 18.82
CA HIS A 90 -4.89 -17.50 19.87
C HIS A 90 -6.35 -17.64 19.45
N ASP A 91 -7.22 -17.85 20.42
CA ASP A 91 -8.66 -17.84 20.20
C ASP A 91 -9.13 -16.40 19.91
N VAL A 92 -9.92 -16.28 18.85
CA VAL A 92 -10.42 -15.02 18.31
C VAL A 92 -11.88 -15.20 17.94
N LEU A 93 -12.71 -14.24 18.34
CA LEU A 93 -14.07 -14.11 17.85
C LEU A 93 -14.06 -13.37 16.51
N GLU A 94 -14.42 -14.06 15.45
CA GLU A 94 -14.64 -13.51 14.12
C GLU A 94 -16.12 -13.14 13.97
N VAL A 95 -16.37 -11.91 13.51
CA VAL A 95 -17.72 -11.35 13.38
C VAL A 95 -17.89 -10.81 11.96
N ASP A 96 -18.78 -11.42 11.20
CA ASP A 96 -19.18 -10.92 9.89
C ASP A 96 -20.11 -9.72 10.04
N LEU A 97 -20.11 -8.83 9.04
CA LEU A 97 -21.10 -7.77 8.93
C LEU A 97 -22.01 -8.00 7.73
N ALA A 98 -23.31 -8.06 8.00
CA ALA A 98 -24.36 -7.99 6.98
C ALA A 98 -24.50 -6.58 6.37
N ASP A 99 -23.72 -5.60 6.84
CA ASP A 99 -23.47 -4.33 6.14
C ASP A 99 -22.04 -3.86 6.46
N SER A 100 -21.14 -4.03 5.50
CA SER A 100 -19.72 -3.70 5.66
C SER A 100 -19.45 -2.20 5.91
N ARG A 101 -20.45 -1.32 5.73
CA ARG A 101 -20.32 0.11 6.05
C ARG A 101 -20.35 0.38 7.56
N ARG A 102 -20.86 -0.56 8.36
CA ARG A 102 -21.02 -0.41 9.83
C ARG A 102 -19.81 -0.85 10.65
N ILE A 103 -18.74 -1.33 10.01
CA ILE A 103 -17.53 -1.87 10.67
C ILE A 103 -17.01 -0.96 11.79
N ARG A 104 -16.76 0.32 11.47
CA ARG A 104 -16.21 1.27 12.45
C ARG A 104 -17.16 1.54 13.60
N GLN A 105 -18.47 1.59 13.34
CA GLN A 105 -19.47 1.83 14.38
C GLN A 105 -19.51 0.66 15.37
N LEU A 106 -19.50 -0.57 14.86
CA LEU A 106 -19.43 -1.77 15.69
C LEU A 106 -18.13 -1.84 16.50
N ALA A 107 -16.99 -1.63 15.83
CA ALA A 107 -15.68 -1.68 16.47
C ALA A 107 -15.54 -0.66 17.62
N ASN A 108 -15.95 0.59 17.39
CA ASN A 108 -15.97 1.63 18.43
C ASN A 108 -16.89 1.23 19.61
N HIS A 109 -18.03 0.60 19.32
CA HIS A 109 -18.97 0.20 20.37
C HIS A 109 -18.45 -0.95 21.24
N ILE A 110 -17.81 -1.95 20.60
CA ILE A 110 -17.12 -3.04 21.31
C ILE A 110 -15.99 -2.47 22.18
N GLU A 111 -15.19 -1.57 21.62
CA GLU A 111 -14.07 -0.93 22.34
C GLU A 111 -14.58 -0.16 23.57
N SER A 112 -15.62 0.66 23.40
CA SER A 112 -16.26 1.39 24.50
C SER A 112 -16.82 0.46 25.59
N ARG A 113 -17.47 -0.65 25.22
CA ARG A 113 -17.95 -1.66 26.18
C ARG A 113 -16.81 -2.36 26.92
N GLY A 114 -15.66 -2.47 26.28
CA GLY A 114 -14.44 -3.05 26.81
C GLY A 114 -13.58 -2.08 27.61
N ASP A 115 -14.08 -0.90 27.97
CA ASP A 115 -13.29 0.18 28.59
C ASP A 115 -11.99 0.49 27.82
N PHE A 116 -11.99 0.29 26.49
CA PHE A 116 -10.86 0.50 25.59
C PHE A 116 -9.63 -0.40 25.80
N HIS A 117 -9.65 -1.32 26.78
CA HIS A 117 -8.49 -2.16 27.10
C HIS A 117 -8.82 -3.65 27.24
N ARG A 118 -10.10 -4.04 27.36
CA ARG A 118 -10.51 -5.44 27.57
C ARG A 118 -10.55 -6.26 26.28
N TYR A 119 -10.72 -5.60 25.14
CA TYR A 119 -10.79 -6.23 23.82
C TYR A 119 -9.72 -5.63 22.92
N THR A 120 -9.00 -6.48 22.20
CA THR A 120 -8.11 -6.05 21.13
C THR A 120 -8.78 -6.39 19.80
N LEU A 121 -8.99 -5.37 18.96
CA LEU A 121 -9.65 -5.51 17.68
C LEU A 121 -8.65 -5.46 16.51
N TYR A 122 -8.90 -6.32 15.53
CA TYR A 122 -8.11 -6.47 14.33
C TYR A 122 -9.01 -6.40 13.08
N SER A 123 -8.40 -6.13 11.93
CA SER A 123 -9.07 -6.10 10.62
C SER A 123 -10.18 -5.04 10.47
N VAL A 124 -10.22 -4.03 11.35
CA VAL A 124 -11.28 -2.99 11.39
C VAL A 124 -11.14 -1.97 10.27
N ASP A 125 -9.92 -1.54 9.94
CA ASP A 125 -9.66 -0.43 9.02
C ASP A 125 -8.78 -0.83 7.82
N ALA A 126 -8.58 -2.13 7.63
CA ALA A 126 -8.01 -2.65 6.40
C ALA A 126 -8.93 -2.33 5.21
N HIS A 127 -8.35 -1.91 4.09
CA HIS A 127 -9.14 -1.48 2.93
C HIS A 127 -9.96 -2.65 2.38
N LEU A 128 -11.26 -2.43 2.13
CA LEU A 128 -12.19 -3.52 1.78
C LEU A 128 -11.80 -4.21 0.47
N ALA A 129 -11.44 -3.43 -0.56
CA ALA A 129 -10.93 -3.97 -1.82
C ALA A 129 -9.69 -4.85 -1.60
N GLN A 130 -8.80 -4.46 -0.67
CA GLN A 130 -7.59 -5.23 -0.37
C GLN A 130 -7.88 -6.57 0.24
N ARG A 131 -8.78 -6.59 1.23
CA ARG A 131 -9.22 -7.82 1.86
C ARG A 131 -9.84 -8.76 0.84
N PHE A 132 -10.75 -8.22 0.02
CA PHE A 132 -11.39 -8.97 -1.05
C PHE A 132 -10.36 -9.59 -2.01
N PHE A 133 -9.40 -8.80 -2.48
CA PHE A 133 -8.35 -9.26 -3.38
C PHE A 133 -7.45 -10.34 -2.75
N VAL A 134 -7.08 -10.18 -1.47
CA VAL A 134 -6.28 -11.18 -0.74
C VAL A 134 -7.06 -12.48 -0.54
N GLU A 135 -8.32 -12.39 -0.10
CA GLU A 135 -9.19 -13.55 0.15
C GLU A 135 -9.46 -14.36 -1.13
N HIS A 136 -9.60 -13.69 -2.28
CA HIS A 136 -9.79 -14.33 -3.58
C HIS A 136 -8.49 -14.60 -4.34
N ASN A 137 -7.34 -14.30 -3.75
CA ASN A 137 -6.01 -14.46 -4.34
C ASN A 137 -5.85 -13.83 -5.75
N ILE A 138 -6.41 -12.64 -5.93
CA ILE A 138 -6.30 -11.84 -7.16
C ILE A 138 -5.70 -10.47 -6.86
N ALA A 139 -5.37 -9.71 -7.91
CA ALA A 139 -4.84 -8.36 -7.78
C ALA A 139 -5.33 -7.47 -8.92
N PRO A 140 -5.33 -6.14 -8.72
CA PRO A 140 -5.48 -5.19 -9.82
C PRO A 140 -4.47 -5.48 -10.95
N PHE A 141 -4.96 -5.36 -12.17
CA PHE A 141 -4.29 -5.63 -13.44
C PHE A 141 -3.78 -7.07 -13.59
N GLN A 142 -4.26 -8.02 -12.78
CA GLN A 142 -3.98 -9.43 -12.98
C GLN A 142 -5.00 -10.02 -13.97
N TYR A 143 -4.53 -10.88 -14.88
CA TYR A 143 -5.39 -11.61 -15.80
C TYR A 143 -6.04 -12.79 -15.05
N VAL A 144 -7.38 -12.83 -15.05
CA VAL A 144 -8.17 -13.80 -14.28
C VAL A 144 -9.32 -14.34 -15.11
N GLU A 145 -9.78 -15.52 -14.73
CA GLU A 145 -11.04 -16.12 -15.17
C GLU A 145 -12.02 -16.21 -14.01
N TRP A 146 -13.22 -15.65 -14.18
CA TRP A 146 -14.34 -15.83 -13.27
C TRP A 146 -15.22 -16.97 -13.76
N THR A 147 -15.34 -18.02 -12.94
CA THR A 147 -16.07 -19.27 -13.25
C THR A 147 -17.53 -19.26 -12.79
N GLY A 148 -18.04 -18.11 -12.34
CA GLY A 148 -19.35 -17.98 -11.68
C GLY A 148 -19.31 -18.19 -10.16
N ASN A 149 -18.24 -18.79 -9.61
CA ASN A 149 -18.10 -19.00 -8.16
C ASN A 149 -16.73 -18.60 -7.60
N GLN A 150 -15.67 -18.69 -8.40
CA GLN A 150 -14.31 -18.36 -7.96
C GLN A 150 -13.52 -17.71 -9.09
N PHE A 151 -12.51 -16.95 -8.69
CA PHE A 151 -11.48 -16.45 -9.59
C PHE A 151 -10.36 -17.48 -9.75
N ILE A 152 -9.92 -17.67 -10.98
CA ILE A 152 -8.73 -18.41 -11.34
C ILE A 152 -7.72 -17.39 -11.87
N ALA A 153 -6.64 -17.20 -11.12
CA ALA A 153 -5.53 -16.37 -11.55
C ALA A 153 -4.66 -17.11 -12.57
N HIS A 154 -4.37 -16.48 -13.71
CA HIS A 154 -3.43 -17.02 -14.70
C HIS A 154 -2.00 -16.55 -14.43
N GLU A 155 -1.03 -17.19 -15.08
CA GLU A 155 0.37 -16.75 -15.04
C GLU A 155 0.49 -15.28 -15.44
N GLN A 156 1.38 -14.59 -14.75
CA GLN A 156 1.55 -13.16 -14.89
C GLN A 156 2.17 -12.81 -16.24
N SER A 157 1.40 -12.15 -17.09
CA SER A 157 1.93 -11.48 -18.28
C SER A 157 2.52 -10.12 -17.90
N ASP A 158 3.60 -9.72 -18.55
CA ASP A 158 4.13 -8.35 -18.51
C ASP A 158 3.24 -7.36 -19.30
N GLU A 159 2.22 -7.85 -20.01
CA GLU A 159 1.28 -7.02 -20.77
C GLU A 159 0.26 -6.33 -19.84
N TRP A 160 0.09 -5.02 -20.03
CA TRP A 160 -0.95 -4.22 -19.39
C TRP A 160 -2.23 -4.21 -20.24
N PRO A 161 -3.44 -4.11 -19.62
CA PRO A 161 -4.66 -3.94 -20.38
C PRO A 161 -4.60 -2.63 -21.20
N ALA A 162 -5.04 -2.69 -22.46
CA ALA A 162 -5.10 -1.55 -23.37
C ALA A 162 -6.27 -0.62 -23.01
N LEU A 163 -6.17 0.03 -21.85
CA LEU A 163 -7.19 0.94 -21.33
C LEU A 163 -7.18 2.27 -22.08
N THR A 164 -8.38 2.79 -22.34
CA THR A 164 -8.58 4.11 -22.93
C THR A 164 -8.41 5.21 -21.88
N GLN A 165 -7.69 6.27 -22.23
CA GLN A 165 -7.40 7.38 -21.32
C GLN A 165 -8.03 8.66 -21.88
N MET A 166 -8.81 9.36 -21.05
CA MET A 166 -9.35 10.68 -21.37
C MET A 166 -8.89 11.70 -20.33
N THR A 167 -8.42 12.84 -20.81
CA THR A 167 -8.08 14.00 -19.97
C THR A 167 -9.22 14.99 -19.99
N MET A 168 -9.68 15.42 -18.81
CA MET A 168 -10.68 16.48 -18.68
C MET A 168 -10.00 17.79 -18.27
N VAL A 169 -10.18 18.82 -19.08
CA VAL A 169 -9.66 20.17 -18.84
C VAL A 169 -10.82 21.11 -18.59
N PHE A 170 -10.79 21.80 -17.45
CA PHE A 170 -11.83 22.72 -17.01
C PHE A 170 -11.38 24.15 -17.25
N ASP A 171 -12.26 24.97 -17.81
CA ASP A 171 -12.02 26.38 -18.10
C ASP A 171 -13.04 27.21 -17.32
N TYR A 172 -12.56 28.12 -16.47
CA TYR A 172 -13.37 28.96 -15.60
C TYR A 172 -13.24 30.42 -15.99
N ASP A 173 -14.27 31.20 -15.66
CA ASP A 173 -14.20 32.65 -15.60
C ASP A 173 -13.94 33.06 -14.14
N SER A 174 -12.75 33.62 -13.87
CA SER A 174 -12.30 34.03 -12.54
C SER A 174 -11.80 35.47 -12.59
N ALA A 175 -12.27 36.33 -11.69
CA ALA A 175 -11.92 37.75 -11.68
C ALA A 175 -10.47 38.03 -11.23
N ASP A 176 -9.90 37.16 -10.41
CA ASP A 176 -8.58 37.31 -9.75
C ASP A 176 -7.55 36.26 -10.21
N GLY A 177 -7.92 35.40 -11.15
CA GLY A 177 -7.07 34.32 -11.67
C GLY A 177 -7.01 33.06 -10.81
N PHE A 178 -7.83 32.96 -9.76
CA PHE A 178 -7.92 31.77 -8.92
C PHE A 178 -9.30 31.10 -9.04
N ASP A 179 -9.31 29.87 -9.53
CA ASP A 179 -10.55 29.11 -9.64
C ASP A 179 -11.04 28.65 -8.27
N THR A 180 -12.28 29.00 -7.95
CA THR A 180 -12.97 28.64 -6.71
C THR A 180 -14.31 27.97 -7.01
N ILE A 181 -14.98 27.48 -5.98
CA ILE A 181 -16.31 26.87 -6.11
C ILE A 181 -17.40 27.88 -6.50
N ASP A 182 -17.10 29.17 -6.43
CA ASP A 182 -17.99 30.26 -6.79
C ASP A 182 -17.67 30.86 -8.16
N SER A 183 -16.54 30.49 -8.76
CA SER A 183 -16.17 30.86 -10.13
C SER A 183 -17.15 30.26 -11.14
N GLN A 184 -17.40 30.94 -12.26
CA GLN A 184 -18.29 30.41 -13.30
C GLN A 184 -17.53 29.40 -14.17
N LEU A 185 -17.94 28.13 -14.17
CA LEU A 185 -17.39 27.14 -15.11
C LEU A 185 -17.87 27.50 -16.53
N LYS A 186 -16.93 27.80 -17.44
CA LYS A 186 -17.21 28.26 -18.80
C LYS A 186 -17.26 27.10 -19.81
N SER A 187 -16.35 26.14 -19.69
CA SER A 187 -16.37 24.96 -20.55
C SER A 187 -15.58 23.80 -19.97
N VAL A 188 -15.86 22.60 -20.47
CA VAL A 188 -15.08 21.39 -20.20
C VAL A 188 -14.62 20.82 -21.53
N THR A 189 -13.31 20.63 -21.66
CA THR A 189 -12.69 19.99 -22.83
C THR A 189 -12.31 18.56 -22.48
N LEU A 190 -12.79 17.62 -23.27
CA LEU A 190 -12.50 16.21 -23.19
C LEU A 190 -11.48 15.86 -24.29
N LEU A 191 -10.35 15.30 -23.88
CA LEU A 191 -9.26 14.92 -24.79
C LEU A 191 -9.03 13.42 -24.67
N LEU A 192 -9.35 12.67 -25.73
CA LEU A 192 -9.10 11.23 -25.79
C LEU A 192 -7.67 10.98 -26.28
N ASN A 193 -6.89 10.26 -25.49
CA ASN A 193 -5.51 9.91 -25.81
C ASN A 193 -5.45 8.62 -26.64
N SER A 194 -4.41 8.50 -27.48
CA SER A 194 -4.15 7.32 -28.32
C SER A 194 -3.83 6.05 -27.52
N GLY A 195 -3.33 6.21 -26.30
CA GLY A 195 -2.97 5.11 -25.40
C GLY A 195 -2.50 5.62 -24.04
N ILE A 196 -2.22 4.69 -23.14
CA ILE A 196 -1.71 4.98 -21.79
C ILE A 196 -0.30 5.57 -21.92
N ASN A 197 -0.07 6.72 -21.27
CA ASN A 197 1.19 7.49 -21.34
C ASN A 197 1.51 8.11 -22.72
N GLU A 198 0.58 8.11 -23.66
CA GLU A 198 0.75 8.79 -24.95
C GLU A 198 0.23 10.23 -24.91
N SER A 199 1.04 11.18 -25.37
CA SER A 199 0.64 12.59 -25.42
C SER A 199 -0.25 12.94 -26.62
N ARG A 200 -0.38 12.03 -27.59
CA ARG A 200 -1.13 12.30 -28.82
C ARG A 200 -2.64 12.16 -28.56
N VAL A 201 -3.35 13.26 -28.72
CA VAL A 201 -4.81 13.31 -28.71
C VAL A 201 -5.33 12.78 -30.04
N ILE A 202 -6.28 11.84 -30.00
CA ILE A 202 -6.88 11.21 -31.18
C ILE A 202 -8.27 11.75 -31.49
N ASP A 203 -9.00 12.19 -30.47
CA ASP A 203 -10.31 12.82 -30.60
C ASP A 203 -10.48 13.81 -29.44
N SER A 204 -11.21 14.89 -29.67
CA SER A 204 -11.51 15.88 -28.63
C SER A 204 -12.89 16.46 -28.80
N SER A 205 -13.49 16.83 -27.67
CA SER A 205 -14.80 17.47 -27.63
C SER A 205 -14.78 18.57 -26.58
N LYS A 206 -15.39 19.71 -26.89
CA LYS A 206 -15.47 20.84 -25.97
C LYS A 206 -16.92 21.21 -25.75
N VAL A 207 -17.37 21.13 -24.50
CA VAL A 207 -18.73 21.43 -24.09
C VAL A 207 -18.74 22.78 -23.39
N TYR A 208 -19.50 23.73 -23.92
CA TYR A 208 -19.61 25.09 -23.37
C TYR A 208 -20.79 25.21 -22.42
N HIS A 209 -20.60 25.95 -21.34
CA HIS A 209 -21.63 26.30 -20.36
C HIS A 209 -22.11 27.74 -20.62
N ASN A 210 -22.80 27.89 -21.75
CA ASN A 210 -23.34 29.16 -22.26
C ASN A 210 -24.88 29.23 -22.21
N GLY A 211 -25.54 28.08 -22.07
CA GLY A 211 -27.00 27.95 -21.96
C GLY A 211 -27.44 27.52 -20.56
N SER A 212 -28.48 26.68 -20.50
CA SER A 212 -28.95 26.09 -19.25
C SER A 212 -27.91 25.13 -18.67
N THR A 213 -27.73 25.14 -17.35
CA THR A 213 -26.87 24.18 -16.64
C THR A 213 -27.30 22.73 -16.89
N ALA A 214 -28.61 22.48 -17.04
CA ALA A 214 -29.11 21.13 -17.36
C ALA A 214 -28.71 20.68 -18.77
N GLU A 215 -28.74 21.58 -19.75
CA GLU A 215 -28.29 21.31 -21.13
C GLU A 215 -26.79 21.05 -21.16
N PHE A 216 -26.00 21.85 -20.44
CA PHE A 216 -24.56 21.67 -20.30
C PHE A 216 -24.21 20.31 -19.71
N LEU A 217 -24.82 19.92 -18.58
CA LEU A 217 -24.58 18.63 -17.94
C LEU A 217 -25.05 17.47 -18.81
N GLY A 218 -26.18 17.62 -19.51
CA GLY A 218 -26.68 16.63 -20.47
C GLY A 218 -25.72 16.41 -21.63
N ALA A 219 -25.23 17.48 -22.25
CA ALA A 219 -24.24 17.42 -23.33
C ALA A 219 -22.90 16.83 -22.84
N LEU A 220 -22.44 17.22 -21.66
CA LEU A 220 -21.22 16.66 -21.06
C LEU A 220 -21.36 15.16 -20.79
N GLN A 221 -22.50 14.72 -20.25
CA GLN A 221 -22.78 13.29 -20.03
C GLN A 221 -22.81 12.51 -21.34
N GLN A 222 -23.42 13.07 -22.40
CA GLN A 222 -23.48 12.45 -23.72
C GLN A 222 -22.08 12.24 -24.30
N GLU A 223 -21.21 13.25 -24.21
CA GLU A 223 -19.84 13.13 -24.71
C GLU A 223 -19.00 12.13 -23.90
N ILE A 224 -19.14 12.10 -22.57
CA ILE A 224 -18.46 11.10 -21.72
C ILE A 224 -18.93 9.68 -22.07
N ASN A 225 -20.23 9.50 -22.31
CA ASN A 225 -20.78 8.20 -22.72
C ASN A 225 -20.35 7.82 -24.15
N ARG A 226 -20.19 8.80 -25.06
CA ARG A 226 -19.67 8.58 -26.42
C ARG A 226 -18.24 8.09 -26.40
N PHE A 227 -17.39 8.70 -25.57
CA PHE A 227 -15.98 8.32 -25.45
C PHE A 227 -15.77 7.01 -24.65
N ASP A 228 -16.61 6.76 -23.66
CA ASP A 228 -16.52 5.67 -22.69
C ASP A 228 -15.07 5.36 -22.18
N PRO A 229 -14.34 6.33 -21.62
CA PRO A 229 -12.94 6.13 -21.24
C PRO A 229 -12.73 5.29 -19.97
N ASP A 230 -11.76 4.39 -19.97
CA ASP A 230 -11.45 3.58 -18.79
C ASP A 230 -10.74 4.36 -17.68
N ILE A 231 -9.95 5.37 -18.06
CA ILE A 231 -9.19 6.23 -17.15
C ILE A 231 -9.58 7.69 -17.39
N LEU A 232 -10.00 8.37 -16.32
CA LEU A 232 -10.26 9.80 -16.29
C LEU A 232 -9.10 10.52 -15.60
N MET A 233 -8.39 11.34 -16.35
CA MET A 233 -7.30 12.16 -15.83
C MET A 233 -7.75 13.61 -15.67
N THR A 234 -7.43 14.20 -14.52
CA THR A 234 -7.71 15.60 -14.20
C THR A 234 -6.51 16.28 -13.54
N ASN A 235 -6.49 17.60 -13.53
CA ASN A 235 -5.57 18.39 -12.72
C ASN A 235 -6.37 19.26 -11.74
N GLY A 236 -6.62 18.77 -10.52
CA GLY A 236 -7.49 19.44 -9.53
C GLY A 236 -8.95 18.97 -9.54
N GLY A 237 -9.20 17.76 -10.03
CA GLY A 237 -10.54 17.15 -10.03
C GLY A 237 -11.13 17.02 -8.63
N ASP A 238 -10.34 16.46 -7.71
CA ASP A 238 -10.70 16.27 -6.30
C ASP A 238 -10.71 17.59 -5.52
N PHE A 239 -9.82 18.51 -5.91
CA PHE A 239 -9.65 19.82 -5.28
C PHE A 239 -10.85 20.74 -5.52
N LEU A 240 -11.36 20.80 -6.76
CA LEU A 240 -12.39 21.76 -7.17
C LEU A 240 -13.39 21.16 -8.17
N HIS A 241 -12.93 20.59 -9.27
CA HIS A 241 -13.77 20.43 -10.46
C HIS A 241 -14.97 19.51 -10.24
N PHE A 242 -14.79 18.40 -9.52
CA PHE A 242 -15.88 17.47 -9.27
C PHE A 242 -16.87 18.00 -8.23
N SER A 243 -16.40 18.81 -7.26
CA SER A 243 -17.30 19.54 -6.36
C SER A 243 -18.13 20.58 -7.13
N MET A 244 -17.54 21.24 -8.13
CA MET A 244 -18.26 22.16 -9.01
C MET A 244 -19.34 21.43 -9.83
N LEU A 245 -19.00 20.31 -10.49
CA LEU A 245 -19.98 19.52 -11.25
C LEU A 245 -21.11 18.98 -10.36
N GLN A 246 -20.79 18.56 -9.12
CA GLN A 246 -21.77 18.17 -8.12
C GLN A 246 -22.71 19.33 -7.76
N LYS A 247 -22.17 20.53 -7.49
CA LYS A 247 -22.96 21.74 -7.21
C LYS A 247 -23.91 22.07 -8.37
N LEU A 248 -23.39 22.11 -9.61
CA LEU A 248 -24.20 22.36 -10.81
C LEU A 248 -25.31 21.33 -11.00
N SER A 249 -25.04 20.05 -10.73
CA SER A 249 -26.03 18.97 -10.80
C SER A 249 -27.16 19.15 -9.76
N GLN A 250 -26.80 19.56 -8.54
CA GLN A 250 -27.76 19.83 -7.47
C GLN A 250 -28.61 21.08 -7.76
N ASP A 251 -27.98 22.18 -8.18
CA ASP A 251 -28.66 23.46 -8.43
C ASP A 251 -29.65 23.37 -9.61
N SER A 252 -29.34 22.55 -10.62
CA SER A 252 -30.19 22.37 -11.80
C SER A 252 -31.18 21.20 -11.69
N ASN A 253 -31.13 20.40 -10.60
CA ASN A 253 -31.83 19.11 -10.47
C ASN A 253 -31.59 18.14 -11.64
N GLN A 254 -30.49 18.32 -12.39
CA GLN A 254 -30.10 17.44 -13.49
C GLN A 254 -29.12 16.39 -12.96
N SER A 255 -29.47 15.12 -13.05
CA SER A 255 -28.57 14.03 -12.65
C SER A 255 -27.33 13.99 -13.54
N PHE A 256 -26.15 13.93 -12.92
CA PHE A 256 -24.86 13.81 -13.59
C PHE A 256 -23.99 12.74 -12.92
N THR A 257 -23.31 11.92 -13.73
CA THR A 257 -22.41 10.89 -13.25
C THR A 257 -21.17 10.71 -14.14
N LEU A 258 -20.03 10.50 -13.49
CA LEU A 258 -18.81 10.07 -14.17
C LEU A 258 -18.62 8.55 -14.14
N SER A 259 -19.42 7.86 -13.32
CA SER A 259 -19.36 6.42 -13.13
C SER A 259 -20.06 5.68 -14.26
N ARG A 260 -19.64 4.45 -14.55
CA ARG A 260 -20.41 3.52 -15.40
C ARG A 260 -21.67 3.04 -14.69
N LYS A 261 -21.64 3.02 -13.35
CA LYS A 261 -22.81 2.79 -12.51
C LYS A 261 -23.63 4.09 -12.39
N ASN A 262 -24.95 4.00 -12.46
CA ASN A 262 -25.84 5.17 -12.36
C ASN A 262 -25.94 5.69 -10.91
N ILE A 263 -24.88 6.34 -10.44
CA ILE A 263 -24.75 6.90 -9.09
C ILE A 263 -24.39 8.38 -9.23
N ALA A 264 -25.00 9.22 -8.39
CA ALA A 264 -24.68 10.64 -8.34
C ALA A 264 -23.20 10.88 -7.99
N LEU A 265 -22.57 11.86 -8.64
CA LEU A 265 -21.21 12.27 -8.32
C LEU A 265 -21.16 12.85 -6.89
N GLN A 266 -20.58 12.11 -5.95
CA GLN A 266 -20.52 12.49 -4.53
C GLN A 266 -19.16 12.13 -3.93
N PRO A 267 -18.63 12.93 -2.99
CA PRO A 267 -17.38 12.63 -2.33
C PRO A 267 -17.57 11.53 -1.26
N ARG A 268 -16.69 10.53 -1.28
CA ARG A 268 -16.55 9.52 -0.20
C ARG A 268 -15.99 10.12 1.07
N THR A 269 -15.07 11.08 0.94
CA THR A 269 -14.52 11.84 2.06
C THR A 269 -14.49 13.32 1.73
N MET A 270 -14.90 14.16 2.68
CA MET A 270 -14.82 15.60 2.57
C MET A 270 -13.39 16.10 2.79
N SER A 271 -13.11 17.28 2.24
CA SER A 271 -11.86 17.98 2.47
C SER A 271 -11.65 18.26 3.97
N ARG A 272 -10.39 18.20 4.41
CA ARG A 272 -10.03 18.42 5.82
C ARG A 272 -8.63 18.98 5.96
N ILE A 273 -8.40 19.69 7.05
CA ILE A 273 -7.08 20.19 7.43
C ILE A 273 -6.41 19.18 8.35
N VAL A 274 -5.14 18.88 8.09
CA VAL A 274 -4.33 17.93 8.86
C VAL A 274 -3.00 18.59 9.22
N HIS A 275 -2.57 18.45 10.46
CA HIS A 275 -1.25 18.88 10.92
C HIS A 275 -0.26 17.73 10.81
N SER A 276 0.86 17.94 10.13
CA SER A 276 1.89 16.91 9.93
C SER A 276 3.27 17.57 9.92
N TYR A 277 4.17 17.12 10.79
CA TYR A 277 5.55 17.63 10.90
C TYR A 277 5.64 19.17 10.96
N GLY A 278 4.80 19.80 11.79
CA GLY A 278 4.76 21.27 11.93
C GLY A 278 4.10 22.01 10.76
N GLN A 279 3.65 21.32 9.71
CA GLN A 279 2.97 21.91 8.57
C GLN A 279 1.46 21.69 8.64
N VAL A 280 0.70 22.64 8.10
CA VAL A 280 -0.75 22.56 7.90
C VAL A 280 -1.01 22.14 6.46
N ILE A 281 -1.54 20.92 6.28
CA ILE A 281 -1.81 20.34 4.97
C ILE A 281 -3.32 20.21 4.78
N ARG A 282 -3.84 20.71 3.66
CA ARG A 282 -5.21 20.43 3.22
C ARG A 282 -5.24 19.10 2.48
N LYS A 283 -6.08 18.18 2.94
CA LYS A 283 -6.47 16.99 2.18
C LYS A 283 -7.76 17.31 1.43
N ASP A 284 -7.75 17.09 0.12
CA ASP A 284 -8.89 17.33 -0.73
C ASP A 284 -9.96 16.24 -0.60
N SER A 285 -11.13 16.52 -1.16
CA SER A 285 -12.23 15.55 -1.19
C SER A 285 -11.85 14.35 -2.07
N TYR A 286 -12.43 13.17 -1.82
CA TYR A 286 -12.21 12.01 -2.67
C TYR A 286 -13.51 11.61 -3.35
N PHE A 287 -13.57 11.72 -4.67
CA PHE A 287 -14.70 11.23 -5.48
C PHE A 287 -14.38 9.85 -6.08
N PRO A 288 -14.98 8.76 -5.57
CA PRO A 288 -14.82 7.45 -6.19
C PRO A 288 -15.62 7.41 -7.50
N ILE A 289 -14.97 6.96 -8.59
CA ILE A 289 -15.65 6.72 -9.85
C ILE A 289 -15.82 5.21 -10.03
N HIS A 290 -17.06 4.76 -10.13
CA HIS A 290 -17.38 3.34 -10.22
C HIS A 290 -17.28 2.88 -11.67
N GLY A 291 -16.40 1.91 -11.92
CA GLY A 291 -16.15 1.37 -13.25
C GLY A 291 -15.24 2.21 -14.15
N ARG A 292 -14.71 3.34 -13.68
CA ARG A 292 -13.59 4.06 -14.31
C ARG A 292 -12.53 4.39 -13.27
N LEU A 293 -11.28 4.52 -13.69
CA LEU A 293 -10.20 4.96 -12.80
C LEU A 293 -10.07 6.48 -12.86
N HIS A 294 -10.39 7.18 -11.79
CA HIS A 294 -10.09 8.62 -11.70
C HIS A 294 -8.73 8.87 -11.04
N ILE A 295 -7.87 9.56 -11.79
CA ILE A 295 -6.51 9.92 -11.41
C ILE A 295 -6.36 11.44 -11.45
N ASP A 296 -6.27 12.07 -10.27
CA ASP A 296 -5.95 13.48 -10.15
C ASP A 296 -4.43 13.69 -10.09
N ILE A 297 -3.86 14.23 -11.17
CA ILE A 297 -2.41 14.44 -11.31
C ILE A 297 -1.89 15.41 -10.24
N ARG A 298 -2.71 16.38 -9.82
CA ARG A 298 -2.32 17.37 -8.80
C ARG A 298 -2.05 16.71 -7.45
N ALA A 299 -2.95 15.79 -7.06
CA ALA A 299 -2.90 15.08 -5.79
C ALA A 299 -2.01 13.82 -5.83
N SER A 300 -1.69 13.30 -7.02
CA SER A 300 -0.96 12.04 -7.17
C SER A 300 0.54 12.20 -7.36
N PHE A 301 1.29 12.13 -6.25
CA PHE A 301 2.76 12.02 -6.30
C PHE A 301 3.22 10.78 -7.07
N ILE A 302 2.55 9.64 -6.86
CA ILE A 302 2.90 8.36 -7.48
C ILE A 302 2.80 8.43 -9.00
N VAL A 303 1.76 9.05 -9.56
CA VAL A 303 1.62 9.12 -11.03
C VAL A 303 2.54 10.17 -11.64
N ARG A 304 2.80 11.28 -10.93
CA ARG A 304 3.76 12.31 -11.38
C ARG A 304 5.17 11.75 -11.54
N GLU A 305 5.64 10.98 -10.56
CA GLU A 305 6.98 10.39 -10.56
C GLU A 305 7.02 9.06 -11.33
N GLY A 306 5.95 8.28 -11.20
CA GLY A 306 5.86 6.88 -11.59
C GLY A 306 5.15 6.59 -12.91
N GLY A 307 4.41 7.56 -13.44
CA GLY A 307 3.46 7.34 -14.54
C GLY A 307 2.31 6.39 -14.16
N LEU A 308 1.46 6.08 -15.14
CA LEU A 308 0.32 5.16 -14.91
C LEU A 308 0.78 3.72 -14.72
N HIS A 309 1.81 3.27 -15.44
CA HIS A 309 2.33 1.91 -15.25
C HIS A 309 2.99 1.73 -13.87
N GLY A 310 3.65 2.78 -13.34
CA GLY A 310 4.12 2.78 -11.96
C GLY A 310 2.96 2.63 -10.97
N LEU A 311 1.87 3.37 -11.16
CA LEU A 311 0.65 3.20 -10.37
C LEU A 311 0.09 1.77 -10.46
N PHE A 312 0.08 1.18 -11.65
CA PHE A 312 -0.44 -0.18 -11.85
C PHE A 312 0.39 -1.23 -11.12
N GLU A 313 1.73 -1.11 -11.17
CA GLU A 313 2.63 -1.94 -10.37
C GLU A 313 2.33 -1.79 -8.88
N LEU A 314 2.18 -0.56 -8.38
CA LEU A 314 1.92 -0.32 -6.97
C LEU A 314 0.56 -0.89 -6.52
N ALA A 315 -0.48 -0.73 -7.34
CA ALA A 315 -1.81 -1.30 -7.08
C ALA A 315 -1.79 -2.84 -7.06
N ARG A 316 -1.05 -3.46 -8.00
CA ARG A 316 -0.86 -4.91 -8.08
C ARG A 316 -0.11 -5.44 -6.85
N HIS A 317 1.02 -4.81 -6.48
CA HIS A 317 1.81 -5.20 -5.31
C HIS A 317 1.07 -4.99 -3.99
N SER A 318 0.29 -3.92 -3.85
CA SER A 318 -0.49 -3.66 -2.63
C SER A 318 -1.80 -4.44 -2.56
N ARG A 319 -2.27 -4.99 -3.69
CA ARG A 319 -3.64 -5.49 -3.87
C ARG A 319 -4.66 -4.43 -3.42
N GLN A 320 -4.55 -3.20 -3.91
CA GLN A 320 -5.48 -2.10 -3.55
C GLN A 320 -5.97 -1.37 -4.80
N SER A 321 -7.13 -0.70 -4.68
CA SER A 321 -7.68 0.09 -5.78
C SER A 321 -6.63 1.06 -6.33
N PRO A 322 -6.42 1.14 -7.66
CA PRO A 322 -5.54 2.13 -8.26
C PRO A 322 -5.99 3.57 -7.94
N GLN A 323 -7.29 3.79 -7.76
CA GLN A 323 -7.82 5.10 -7.37
C GLN A 323 -7.37 5.50 -5.97
N ASP A 324 -7.44 4.57 -5.02
CA ASP A 324 -6.95 4.80 -3.65
C ASP A 324 -5.43 4.99 -3.66
N ILE A 325 -4.68 4.10 -4.31
CA ILE A 325 -3.21 4.15 -4.35
C ILE A 325 -2.73 5.48 -4.94
N SER A 326 -3.38 5.99 -5.98
CA SER A 326 -3.01 7.27 -6.60
C SER A 326 -3.01 8.45 -5.62
N ARG A 327 -3.77 8.38 -4.52
CA ARG A 327 -3.94 9.42 -3.50
C ARG A 327 -3.09 9.19 -2.25
N LEU A 328 -2.35 8.08 -2.19
CA LEU A 328 -1.52 7.71 -1.05
C LEU A 328 -0.08 8.20 -1.22
N SER A 329 0.60 8.38 -0.07
CA SER A 329 2.05 8.56 -0.05
C SER A 329 2.76 7.23 -0.26
N PRO A 330 4.02 7.21 -0.76
CA PRO A 330 4.78 5.98 -0.92
C PRO A 330 4.87 5.14 0.37
N GLY A 331 5.04 5.78 1.54
CA GLY A 331 5.03 5.09 2.83
C GLY A 331 3.69 4.42 3.18
N SER A 332 2.56 5.03 2.78
CA SER A 332 1.24 4.42 2.95
C SER A 332 1.05 3.21 2.02
N VAL A 333 1.63 3.25 0.81
CA VAL A 333 1.61 2.10 -0.10
C VAL A 333 2.48 0.96 0.43
N ILE A 334 3.67 1.25 0.98
CA ILE A 334 4.48 0.24 1.69
C ILE A 334 3.70 -0.39 2.84
N SER A 335 2.99 0.42 3.64
CA SER A 335 2.11 -0.08 4.69
C SER A 335 1.03 -1.02 4.13
N ALA A 336 0.45 -0.71 2.97
CA ALA A 336 -0.53 -1.57 2.34
C ALA A 336 0.09 -2.91 1.89
N ILE A 337 1.27 -2.90 1.28
CA ILE A 337 1.99 -4.13 0.89
C ILE A 337 2.31 -5.00 2.12
N GLN A 338 2.76 -4.39 3.22
CA GLN A 338 2.98 -5.09 4.48
C GLN A 338 1.69 -5.71 5.02
N MET A 339 0.58 -4.96 5.04
CA MET A 339 -0.71 -5.50 5.46
C MET A 339 -1.16 -6.68 4.59
N ARG A 340 -0.97 -6.60 3.27
CA ARG A 340 -1.23 -7.71 2.34
C ARG A 340 -0.45 -8.97 2.73
N ILE A 341 0.87 -8.86 2.88
CA ILE A 341 1.74 -10.01 3.22
C ILE A 341 1.38 -10.58 4.59
N ALA A 342 1.06 -9.73 5.58
CA ALA A 342 0.64 -10.19 6.89
C ALA A 342 -0.67 -11.00 6.82
N MET A 343 -1.65 -10.54 6.03
CA MET A 343 -2.89 -11.28 5.80
C MET A 343 -2.64 -12.61 5.07
N GLU A 344 -1.77 -12.64 4.07
CA GLU A 344 -1.35 -13.86 3.35
C GLU A 344 -0.66 -14.87 4.29
N ASP A 345 0.09 -14.39 5.29
CA ASP A 345 0.71 -15.21 6.34
C ASP A 345 -0.27 -15.66 7.45
N GLY A 346 -1.55 -15.28 7.36
CA GLY A 346 -2.56 -15.58 8.37
C GLY A 346 -2.41 -14.79 9.68
N VAL A 347 -1.68 -13.66 9.64
CA VAL A 347 -1.48 -12.75 10.78
C VAL A 347 -2.52 -11.64 10.74
N LEU A 348 -3.25 -11.47 11.84
CA LEU A 348 -4.27 -10.44 11.95
C LEU A 348 -3.64 -9.04 11.96
N VAL A 349 -4.22 -8.12 11.19
CA VAL A 349 -3.74 -6.74 11.14
C VAL A 349 -4.34 -5.94 12.28
N PRO A 350 -3.52 -5.36 13.18
CA PRO A 350 -4.03 -4.56 14.30
C PRO A 350 -4.72 -3.29 13.81
N TRP A 351 -5.80 -2.88 14.47
CA TRP A 351 -6.49 -1.62 14.18
C TRP A 351 -5.69 -0.41 14.68
N LYS A 352 -5.16 -0.47 15.91
CA LYS A 352 -4.36 0.61 16.52
C LYS A 352 -2.98 0.07 16.89
N LYS A 353 -1.91 0.80 16.53
CA LYS A 353 -0.55 0.45 16.94
C LYS A 353 -0.34 0.86 18.38
N ASN A 354 -0.22 -0.11 19.27
CA ASN A 354 -0.02 0.10 20.71
C ASN A 354 1.26 -0.57 21.23
N ARG A 355 2.19 -0.97 20.35
CA ARG A 355 3.46 -1.58 20.78
C ARG A 355 4.41 -0.48 21.27
N PRO A 356 4.79 -0.46 22.57
CA PRO A 356 5.85 0.41 23.06
C PRO A 356 7.22 -0.07 22.57
N GLU A 357 8.22 0.79 22.67
CA GLU A 357 9.62 0.40 22.56
C GLU A 357 9.98 -0.59 23.68
N ASP A 358 10.88 -1.53 23.40
CA ASP A 358 11.34 -2.47 24.42
C ASP A 358 12.21 -1.73 25.44
N THR A 359 12.23 -2.20 26.70
CA THR A 359 13.02 -1.53 27.73
C THR A 359 14.51 -1.64 27.42
N LYS A 360 15.19 -0.48 27.33
CA LYS A 360 16.64 -0.38 27.11
C LYS A 360 17.34 0.19 28.34
N THR A 361 18.57 -0.27 28.60
CA THR A 361 19.46 0.38 29.57
C THR A 361 19.97 1.71 29.02
N ALA A 362 20.47 2.60 29.88
CA ALA A 362 21.06 3.87 29.45
C ALA A 362 22.26 3.66 28.49
N TRP A 363 23.02 2.58 28.69
CA TRP A 363 24.14 2.22 27.82
C TRP A 363 23.67 1.78 26.43
N GLU A 364 22.65 0.92 26.36
CA GLU A 364 22.05 0.49 25.09
C GLU A 364 21.46 1.67 24.33
N LEU A 365 20.78 2.60 25.01
CA LEU A 365 20.22 3.79 24.40
C LEU A 365 21.31 4.67 23.78
N MET A 366 22.44 4.86 24.48
CA MET A 366 23.60 5.62 23.95
C MET A 366 24.26 4.94 22.74
N MET A 367 24.19 3.61 22.63
CA MET A 367 24.71 2.88 21.48
C MET A 367 23.73 2.89 20.29
N ALA A 368 22.43 2.75 20.58
CA ALA A 368 21.35 2.68 19.59
C ALA A 368 21.06 4.04 18.93
N ASP A 369 21.06 5.14 19.68
CA ASP A 369 20.64 6.47 19.24
C ASP A 369 21.71 7.23 18.42
N ARG A 370 22.59 6.49 17.73
CA ARG A 370 23.72 7.06 16.97
C ARG A 370 23.35 7.45 15.53
N GLY A 371 22.10 7.25 15.10
CA GLY A 371 21.61 7.66 13.78
C GLY A 371 22.48 7.21 12.59
N GLY A 372 22.43 7.98 11.51
CA GLY A 372 23.34 7.86 10.36
C GLY A 372 24.77 8.30 10.69
N LEU A 373 25.75 7.88 9.88
CA LEU A 373 27.13 8.40 10.00
C LEU A 373 27.30 9.58 9.05
N TYR A 374 27.85 10.67 9.58
CA TYR A 374 28.16 11.87 8.83
C TYR A 374 29.63 12.23 9.04
N LEU A 375 30.40 12.26 7.95
CA LEU A 375 31.77 12.72 7.95
C LEU A 375 31.82 14.18 7.48
N ASP A 376 32.20 15.07 8.39
CA ASP A 376 32.39 16.49 8.09
C ASP A 376 33.38 16.69 6.95
N SER A 377 32.93 17.40 5.91
CA SER A 377 33.80 17.79 4.81
C SER A 377 34.76 18.88 5.27
N LYS A 378 36.03 18.80 4.85
CA LYS A 378 36.95 19.94 4.96
C LYS A 378 36.61 20.96 3.87
N PRO A 379 36.26 22.22 4.22
CA PRO A 379 35.96 23.23 3.21
C PRO A 379 37.17 23.50 2.30
N GLY A 380 36.96 23.41 0.99
CA GLY A 380 38.02 23.60 0.00
C GLY A 380 37.51 23.43 -1.44
N LEU A 381 38.34 23.78 -2.41
CA LEU A 381 38.12 23.48 -3.82
C LEU A 381 38.90 22.21 -4.18
N TYR A 382 38.19 21.21 -4.67
CA TYR A 382 38.75 19.93 -5.07
C TYR A 382 38.48 19.71 -6.56
N THR A 383 39.46 19.20 -7.30
CA THR A 383 39.30 18.73 -8.69
C THR A 383 39.33 17.20 -8.70
N ASP A 384 38.82 16.59 -9.76
CA ASP A 384 38.90 15.13 -9.98
C ASP A 384 38.20 14.29 -8.88
N VAL A 385 37.04 14.77 -8.43
CA VAL A 385 36.23 14.12 -7.38
C VAL A 385 35.32 13.05 -7.97
N ILE A 386 35.27 11.88 -7.33
CA ILE A 386 34.38 10.77 -7.68
C ILE A 386 33.32 10.62 -6.58
N GLU A 387 32.07 10.43 -6.99
CA GLU A 387 30.95 10.13 -6.10
C GLU A 387 30.58 8.65 -6.22
N LEU A 388 30.52 7.95 -5.07
CA LEU A 388 30.04 6.58 -4.97
C LEU A 388 28.69 6.58 -4.25
N ASP A 389 27.66 6.04 -4.89
CA ASP A 389 26.31 5.90 -4.33
C ASP A 389 25.94 4.42 -4.14
N PHE A 390 25.39 4.10 -2.97
CA PHE A 390 24.86 2.77 -2.70
C PHE A 390 23.43 2.64 -3.21
N ALA A 391 23.27 1.97 -4.35
CA ALA A 391 21.96 1.70 -4.92
C ALA A 391 21.07 0.90 -3.96
N SER A 392 20.04 1.56 -3.39
CA SER A 392 19.06 0.92 -2.49
C SER A 392 19.70 0.29 -1.24
N LEU A 393 20.63 0.99 -0.60
CA LEU A 393 21.36 0.51 0.60
C LEU A 393 20.44 -0.07 1.68
N PHE A 394 19.56 0.74 2.26
CA PHE A 394 18.72 0.30 3.39
C PHE A 394 17.79 -0.88 3.06
N PRO A 395 17.03 -0.88 1.94
CA PRO A 395 16.27 -2.06 1.54
C PRO A 395 17.12 -3.32 1.38
N SER A 396 18.33 -3.18 0.84
CA SER A 396 19.26 -4.30 0.65
C SER A 396 19.77 -4.83 1.98
N ILE A 397 20.09 -3.95 2.93
CA ILE A 397 20.44 -4.33 4.31
C ILE A 397 19.28 -5.10 4.95
N ILE A 398 18.04 -4.57 4.87
CA ILE A 398 16.84 -5.23 5.41
C ILE A 398 16.71 -6.66 4.90
N ALA A 399 16.79 -6.85 3.58
CA ALA A 399 16.64 -8.16 2.96
C ALA A 399 17.79 -9.12 3.27
N THR A 400 19.04 -8.67 3.10
CA THR A 400 20.22 -9.55 3.19
C THR A 400 20.64 -9.86 4.63
N ARG A 401 20.42 -8.95 5.58
CA ARG A 401 20.69 -9.15 7.02
C ARG A 401 19.46 -9.63 7.80
N ASN A 402 18.37 -9.92 7.08
CA ASN A 402 17.12 -10.45 7.62
C ASN A 402 16.51 -9.60 8.75
N ILE A 403 16.53 -8.26 8.61
CA ILE A 403 16.05 -7.34 9.65
C ILE A 403 14.53 -7.22 9.56
N SER A 404 13.83 -7.63 10.62
CA SER A 404 12.37 -7.59 10.71
C SER A 404 11.93 -7.58 12.19
N PRO A 405 10.73 -7.08 12.54
CA PRO A 405 10.28 -7.03 13.93
C PRO A 405 10.36 -8.36 14.67
N GLU A 406 10.07 -9.48 14.01
CA GLU A 406 10.05 -10.82 14.58
C GLU A 406 11.41 -11.54 14.53
N THR A 407 12.35 -11.06 13.71
CA THR A 407 13.69 -11.65 13.61
C THR A 407 14.67 -11.00 14.57
N LEU A 408 14.39 -9.79 15.05
CA LEU A 408 15.21 -9.06 16.01
C LEU A 408 15.05 -9.61 17.42
N ASN A 409 16.16 -10.05 18.01
CA ASN A 409 16.23 -10.63 19.34
C ASN A 409 15.26 -11.81 19.52
N CYS A 410 15.21 -12.67 18.50
CA CYS A 410 14.33 -13.81 18.51
C CYS A 410 14.70 -14.80 19.63
N ALA A 411 13.71 -15.49 20.20
CA ALA A 411 13.95 -16.50 21.25
C ALA A 411 14.53 -17.82 20.71
N CYS A 412 14.66 -17.98 19.38
CA CYS A 412 14.92 -19.27 18.75
C CYS A 412 16.38 -19.57 18.44
N CYS A 413 17.25 -18.55 18.32
CA CYS A 413 18.67 -18.73 18.05
C CYS A 413 19.50 -17.61 18.68
N GLN A 414 20.80 -17.85 18.79
CA GLN A 414 21.79 -16.85 19.18
C GLN A 414 22.96 -16.86 18.20
N PRO A 415 23.62 -15.71 17.95
CA PRO A 415 24.85 -15.66 17.17
C PRO A 415 25.95 -16.51 17.79
N THR A 416 26.81 -17.06 16.93
CA THR A 416 28.08 -17.68 17.32
C THR A 416 29.20 -16.65 17.35
N ASP A 417 30.30 -16.93 18.04
CA ASP A 417 31.52 -16.09 18.03
C ASP A 417 32.33 -16.17 16.71
N GLU A 418 31.81 -16.86 15.70
CA GLU A 418 32.43 -16.99 14.38
C GLU A 418 32.39 -15.65 13.62
N ILE A 419 33.43 -15.42 12.80
CA ILE A 419 33.52 -14.23 11.95
C ILE A 419 32.41 -14.29 10.89
N VAL A 420 31.57 -13.24 10.85
CA VAL A 420 30.53 -13.09 9.84
C VAL A 420 31.17 -12.80 8.49
N THR A 421 30.83 -13.61 7.49
CA THR A 421 31.26 -13.43 6.09
C THR A 421 30.06 -13.21 5.17
N SER A 422 30.32 -12.91 3.90
CA SER A 422 29.28 -12.77 2.88
C SER A 422 28.43 -14.03 2.69
N ALA A 423 28.96 -15.22 3.03
CA ALA A 423 28.22 -16.48 2.98
C ALA A 423 27.12 -16.61 4.05
N ASN A 424 27.17 -15.81 5.11
CA ASN A 424 26.15 -15.83 6.17
C ASN A 424 24.90 -15.00 5.78
N TYR A 425 25.05 -14.07 4.85
CA TYR A 425 23.96 -13.19 4.38
C TYR A 425 22.96 -13.91 3.48
N LEU A 426 21.72 -13.44 3.50
CA LEU A 426 20.70 -13.95 2.59
C LEU A 426 20.89 -13.38 1.19
N PRO A 427 20.64 -14.17 0.13
CA PRO A 427 20.55 -13.64 -1.21
C PRO A 427 19.35 -12.70 -1.34
N LEU A 428 19.47 -11.68 -2.20
CA LEU A 428 18.38 -10.73 -2.48
C LEU A 428 17.20 -11.39 -3.21
N GLU A 429 17.44 -12.43 -4.01
CA GLU A 429 16.39 -13.12 -4.73
C GLU A 429 15.53 -13.95 -3.77
N ILE A 430 14.21 -13.73 -3.78
CA ILE A 430 13.32 -14.33 -2.78
C ILE A 430 13.26 -15.86 -2.85
N ASN A 431 13.34 -16.43 -4.05
CA ASN A 431 13.32 -17.88 -4.25
C ASN A 431 14.61 -18.53 -3.73
N ALA A 432 15.75 -17.88 -3.98
CA ALA A 432 17.03 -18.29 -3.42
C ALA A 432 17.04 -18.17 -1.89
N ALA A 433 16.51 -17.07 -1.33
CA ALA A 433 16.42 -16.86 0.12
C ALA A 433 15.51 -17.92 0.78
N ASN A 434 14.36 -18.22 0.16
CA ASN A 434 13.47 -19.28 0.64
C ASN A 434 14.12 -20.67 0.58
N SER A 435 14.88 -20.95 -0.49
CA SER A 435 15.62 -22.20 -0.62
C SER A 435 16.72 -22.31 0.43
N GLU A 436 17.39 -21.20 0.73
CA GLU A 436 18.40 -21.10 1.78
C GLU A 436 17.81 -21.36 3.16
N PHE A 437 16.64 -20.78 3.51
CA PHE A 437 15.97 -21.12 4.78
C PHE A 437 15.49 -22.57 4.85
N ARG A 438 15.09 -23.18 3.72
CA ARG A 438 14.78 -24.61 3.67
C ARG A 438 16.03 -25.45 3.94
N ARG A 439 17.17 -25.10 3.34
CA ARG A 439 18.46 -25.76 3.57
C ARG A 439 18.90 -25.64 5.04
N ARG A 440 18.90 -24.43 5.59
CA ARG A 440 19.23 -24.17 7.01
C ARG A 440 18.39 -25.02 7.97
N ARG A 441 17.08 -25.13 7.74
CA ARG A 441 16.17 -25.96 8.54
C ARG A 441 16.49 -27.46 8.49
N LEU A 442 17.01 -27.97 7.37
CA LEU A 442 17.38 -29.37 7.22
C LEU A 442 18.69 -29.71 7.93
N GLU A 443 19.60 -28.75 8.04
CA GLU A 443 20.91 -28.92 8.71
C GLU A 443 20.82 -28.81 10.24
N GLU A 444 19.75 -28.20 10.76
CA GLU A 444 19.55 -28.02 12.19
C GLU A 444 19.16 -29.34 12.90
N ARG A 445 19.90 -29.65 13.97
CA ARG A 445 19.46 -30.65 14.96
C ARG A 445 18.26 -30.09 15.73
N VAL A 446 17.18 -30.87 15.83
CA VAL A 446 15.97 -30.52 16.57
C VAL A 446 16.31 -30.32 18.05
N GLY A 447 16.51 -29.07 18.47
CA GLY A 447 16.54 -28.70 19.88
C GLY A 447 15.13 -28.75 20.48
N THR A 448 15.05 -28.83 21.80
CA THR A 448 13.77 -28.94 22.56
C THR A 448 12.87 -27.71 22.47
N GLY A 449 13.31 -26.64 21.78
CA GLY A 449 12.59 -25.36 21.66
C GLY A 449 12.57 -24.51 22.93
N LEU A 450 13.18 -24.98 24.01
CA LEU A 450 13.18 -24.32 25.33
C LEU A 450 14.29 -23.27 25.50
N PHE A 451 15.36 -23.36 24.71
CA PHE A 451 16.50 -22.44 24.77
C PHE A 451 16.95 -22.06 23.35
N PRO A 452 17.46 -20.82 23.15
CA PRO A 452 18.00 -20.42 21.87
C PRO A 452 19.22 -21.28 21.51
N ILE A 453 19.29 -21.69 20.25
CA ILE A 453 20.38 -22.54 19.74
C ILE A 453 21.43 -21.64 19.07
N PRO A 454 22.73 -21.83 19.33
CA PRO A 454 23.78 -21.14 18.59
C PRO A 454 23.64 -21.40 17.08
N SER A 455 23.70 -20.35 16.28
CA SER A 455 23.56 -20.40 14.82
C SER A 455 24.54 -19.43 14.17
N SER A 456 25.40 -19.93 13.29
CA SER A 456 26.29 -19.09 12.48
C SER A 456 25.54 -18.22 11.47
N TYR A 457 24.24 -18.46 11.27
CA TYR A 457 23.36 -17.64 10.45
C TYR A 457 22.62 -16.56 11.23
N ALA A 458 22.67 -16.59 12.56
CA ALA A 458 22.16 -15.49 13.38
C ALA A 458 23.22 -14.38 13.42
N LEU A 459 22.85 -13.17 13.02
CA LEU A 459 23.80 -12.08 12.83
C LEU A 459 23.74 -11.12 14.01
N GLN A 460 24.85 -10.91 14.70
CA GLN A 460 24.97 -9.83 15.67
C GLN A 460 24.90 -8.49 14.93
N VAL A 461 24.12 -7.55 15.47
CA VAL A 461 24.02 -6.20 14.90
C VAL A 461 25.27 -5.39 15.31
N PRO A 462 25.99 -4.77 14.35
CA PRO A 462 27.24 -4.07 14.65
C PRO A 462 27.07 -2.99 15.73
N GLY A 463 27.86 -3.10 16.80
CA GLY A 463 27.84 -2.13 17.89
C GLY A 463 26.50 -2.03 18.63
N LEU A 464 25.66 -3.08 18.63
CA LEU A 464 24.46 -3.20 19.46
C LEU A 464 24.42 -4.58 20.13
N SER A 465 23.64 -4.71 21.22
CA SER A 465 23.40 -6.00 21.89
C SER A 465 22.44 -6.91 21.11
N SER A 466 21.76 -6.37 20.09
CA SER A 466 20.74 -7.07 19.34
C SER A 466 21.28 -7.98 18.23
N HIS A 467 20.47 -8.96 17.82
CA HIS A 467 20.80 -9.86 16.71
C HIS A 467 19.60 -10.11 15.80
N THR A 468 19.85 -10.57 14.57
CA THR A 468 18.82 -11.05 13.64
C THR A 468 18.79 -12.57 13.54
N CYS A 469 17.58 -13.11 13.36
CA CYS A 469 17.34 -14.55 13.29
C CYS A 469 17.98 -15.21 12.06
N GLY A 470 18.67 -16.34 12.26
CA GLY A 470 19.20 -17.18 11.18
C GLY A 470 18.23 -18.25 10.65
N ARG A 471 17.10 -18.49 11.36
CA ARG A 471 16.22 -19.67 11.19
C ARG A 471 14.91 -19.38 10.47
N VAL A 472 14.42 -18.14 10.58
CA VAL A 472 13.14 -17.71 10.01
C VAL A 472 13.35 -16.55 9.06
N HIS A 473 12.70 -16.63 7.89
CA HIS A 473 12.71 -15.55 6.90
C HIS A 473 11.85 -14.38 7.39
N GLY A 474 12.50 -13.24 7.62
CA GLY A 474 11.89 -12.01 8.08
C GLY A 474 10.88 -11.44 7.10
N PHE A 475 9.79 -10.94 7.66
CA PHE A 475 8.67 -10.31 7.01
C PHE A 475 9.08 -9.09 6.19
N LEU A 476 9.88 -8.18 6.74
CA LEU A 476 10.32 -6.98 6.01
C LEU A 476 11.21 -7.32 4.80
N GLY A 477 12.08 -8.34 4.94
CA GLY A 477 12.89 -8.85 3.82
C GLY A 477 12.01 -9.34 2.67
N ARG A 478 10.96 -10.12 2.98
CA ARG A 478 9.97 -10.59 1.99
C ARG A 478 9.15 -9.47 1.34
N VAL A 479 8.99 -8.34 2.03
CA VAL A 479 8.31 -7.15 1.47
C VAL A 479 9.20 -6.43 0.45
N VAL A 480 10.46 -6.16 0.80
CA VAL A 480 11.33 -5.30 -0.02
C VAL A 480 12.05 -6.04 -1.14
N ALA A 481 12.42 -7.31 -0.95
CA ALA A 481 13.19 -8.08 -1.94
C ALA A 481 12.50 -8.16 -3.33
N PRO A 482 11.19 -8.46 -3.44
CA PRO A 482 10.51 -8.48 -4.74
C PRO A 482 10.51 -7.11 -5.44
N ILE A 483 10.43 -6.03 -4.66
CA ILE A 483 10.41 -4.65 -5.19
C ILE A 483 11.80 -4.27 -5.71
N ILE A 484 12.87 -4.64 -4.99
CA ILE A 484 14.26 -4.44 -5.44
C ILE A 484 14.50 -5.19 -6.75
N GLU A 485 14.10 -6.45 -6.82
CA GLU A 485 14.31 -7.29 -8.00
C GLU A 485 13.53 -6.78 -9.21
N ARG A 486 12.25 -6.45 -9.05
CA ARG A 486 11.45 -5.85 -10.14
C ARG A 486 12.04 -4.52 -10.62
N ARG A 487 12.50 -3.68 -9.69
CA ARG A 487 13.18 -2.42 -10.04
C ARG A 487 14.47 -2.67 -10.83
N ARG A 488 15.26 -3.68 -10.46
CA ARG A 488 16.49 -4.07 -11.18
C ARG A 488 16.18 -4.50 -12.62
N GLN A 489 15.14 -5.31 -12.81
CA GLN A 489 14.68 -5.74 -14.14
C GLN A 489 14.27 -4.56 -15.01
N LEU A 490 13.45 -3.63 -14.49
CA LEU A 490 13.03 -2.44 -15.23
C LEU A 490 14.21 -1.53 -15.59
N LYS A 491 15.20 -1.37 -14.69
CA LYS A 491 16.41 -0.60 -15.00
C LYS A 491 17.21 -1.17 -16.16
N GLN A 492 17.20 -2.50 -16.36
CA GLN A 492 17.86 -3.15 -17.50
C GLN A 492 17.13 -2.95 -18.82
N GLN A 493 15.81 -2.70 -18.78
CA GLN A 493 14.96 -2.46 -19.94
C GLN A 493 14.85 -0.97 -20.32
N MET A 494 15.38 -0.07 -19.48
CA MET A 494 15.32 1.37 -19.69
C MET A 494 16.14 1.76 -20.93
N VAL A 495 15.52 2.52 -21.83
CA VAL A 495 16.19 3.00 -23.04
C VAL A 495 16.74 4.41 -22.82
N ARG A 496 15.93 5.28 -22.20
CA ARG A 496 16.32 6.65 -21.90
C ARG A 496 15.70 7.13 -20.59
N LYS A 497 16.38 8.06 -19.92
CA LYS A 497 15.83 8.73 -18.75
C LYS A 497 14.51 9.43 -19.10
N GLY A 498 13.49 9.26 -18.26
CA GLY A 498 12.14 9.81 -18.44
C GLY A 498 11.21 9.04 -19.39
N ASP A 499 11.63 7.91 -19.95
CA ASP A 499 10.70 7.02 -20.67
C ASP A 499 9.69 6.33 -19.72
N ALA A 500 8.76 5.56 -20.29
CA ALA A 500 7.72 4.89 -19.51
C ALA A 500 8.29 3.87 -18.50
N ILE A 501 9.40 3.21 -18.84
CA ILE A 501 10.06 2.21 -18.01
C ILE A 501 10.82 2.89 -16.86
N ASP A 502 11.51 4.01 -17.13
CA ASP A 502 12.15 4.83 -16.11
C ASP A 502 11.12 5.36 -15.10
N LYS A 503 9.97 5.88 -15.59
CA LYS A 503 8.86 6.28 -14.72
C LYS A 503 8.37 5.09 -13.89
N GLN A 504 8.11 3.94 -14.49
CA GLN A 504 7.67 2.75 -13.78
C GLN A 504 8.66 2.32 -12.67
N GLN A 505 9.98 2.30 -12.94
CA GLN A 505 10.97 1.97 -11.90
C GLN A 505 11.08 3.06 -10.82
N ASN A 506 10.85 4.32 -11.17
CA ASN A 506 10.84 5.43 -10.21
C ASN A 506 9.73 5.28 -9.17
N ALA A 507 8.56 4.74 -9.54
CA ALA A 507 7.51 4.41 -8.57
C ALA A 507 8.03 3.42 -7.49
N LEU A 508 8.73 2.37 -7.91
CA LEU A 508 9.34 1.38 -7.01
C LEU A 508 10.49 1.98 -6.20
N LYS A 509 11.31 2.86 -6.79
CA LYS A 509 12.35 3.62 -6.09
C LYS A 509 11.75 4.38 -4.91
N TRP A 510 10.67 5.12 -5.13
CA TRP A 510 10.03 5.92 -4.09
C TRP A 510 9.46 5.06 -2.96
N LEU A 511 8.94 3.86 -3.24
CA LEU A 511 8.58 2.90 -2.19
C LEU A 511 9.79 2.49 -1.34
N LEU A 512 10.89 2.10 -2.00
CA LEU A 512 12.11 1.62 -1.35
C LEU A 512 12.78 2.71 -0.49
N VAL A 513 12.75 3.98 -0.92
CA VAL A 513 13.28 5.10 -0.13
C VAL A 513 12.50 5.25 1.19
N THR A 514 11.20 4.97 1.20
CA THR A 514 10.37 5.12 2.39
C THR A 514 10.38 3.93 3.35
N CYS A 515 10.88 2.76 2.95
CA CYS A 515 10.81 1.55 3.78
C CYS A 515 11.62 1.70 5.08
N PHE A 516 12.77 2.38 5.02
CA PHE A 516 13.61 2.67 6.18
C PHE A 516 12.92 3.61 7.18
N GLY A 517 12.45 4.77 6.73
CA GLY A 517 11.76 5.71 7.61
C GLY A 517 10.48 5.11 8.23
N TYR A 518 9.84 4.19 7.51
CA TYR A 518 8.63 3.52 8.00
C TYR A 518 8.90 2.57 9.19
N THR A 519 10.09 1.95 9.30
CA THR A 519 10.39 1.08 10.47
C THR A 519 10.43 1.86 11.78
N GLY A 520 10.93 3.10 11.75
CA GLY A 520 10.96 4.02 12.90
C GLY A 520 9.68 4.86 13.07
N TYR A 521 8.70 4.77 12.17
CA TYR A 521 7.51 5.61 12.24
C TYR A 521 6.56 5.16 13.36
N LYS A 522 6.16 6.10 14.22
CA LYS A 522 5.32 5.81 15.39
C LYS A 522 3.98 5.15 15.05
N ASN A 523 3.37 5.42 13.89
CA ASN A 523 2.09 4.82 13.51
C ASN A 523 2.24 3.65 12.51
N ALA A 524 3.46 3.22 12.20
CA ALA A 524 3.68 2.05 11.34
C ALA A 524 3.24 0.76 12.05
N ARG A 525 2.26 0.02 11.50
CA ARG A 525 1.66 -1.17 12.15
C ARG A 525 2.69 -2.25 12.44
N PHE A 526 3.62 -2.45 11.51
CA PHE A 526 4.70 -3.43 11.60
C PHE A 526 6.07 -2.75 11.73
N GLY A 527 6.11 -1.49 12.16
CA GLY A 527 7.35 -0.77 12.45
C GLY A 527 7.84 -1.07 13.88
N ARG A 528 9.14 -1.30 14.02
CA ARG A 528 9.84 -1.53 15.29
C ARG A 528 11.11 -0.67 15.31
N ILE A 529 11.32 0.12 16.36
CA ILE A 529 12.43 1.08 16.41
C ILE A 529 13.78 0.36 16.43
N GLU A 530 13.87 -0.82 17.05
CA GLU A 530 15.09 -1.65 17.03
C GLU A 530 15.47 -2.08 15.61
N ALA A 531 14.49 -2.18 14.69
CA ALA A 531 14.78 -2.45 13.28
C ALA A 531 15.41 -1.24 12.60
N HIS A 532 14.94 -0.04 12.92
CA HIS A 532 15.53 1.21 12.44
C HIS A 532 16.98 1.35 12.93
N GLU A 533 17.20 1.15 14.23
CA GLU A 533 18.53 1.16 14.86
C GLU A 533 19.47 0.14 14.21
N ALA A 534 19.00 -1.09 13.99
CA ALA A 534 19.80 -2.14 13.36
C ALA A 534 20.17 -1.83 11.91
N ILE A 535 19.26 -1.23 11.13
CA ILE A 535 19.55 -0.79 9.76
C ILE A 535 20.64 0.28 9.78
N CYS A 536 20.53 1.29 10.66
CA CYS A 536 21.53 2.34 10.82
C CYS A 536 22.89 1.75 11.20
N ALA A 537 22.93 0.82 12.17
CA ALA A 537 24.16 0.16 12.59
C ALA A 537 24.89 -0.54 11.44
N TRP A 538 24.18 -1.35 10.66
CA TRP A 538 24.74 -2.00 9.47
C TRP A 538 25.17 -1.02 8.38
N ALA A 539 24.41 0.07 8.20
CA ALA A 539 24.73 1.07 7.20
C ALA A 539 26.02 1.85 7.56
N ARG A 540 26.22 2.15 8.85
CA ARG A 540 27.47 2.74 9.35
C ARG A 540 28.65 1.79 9.16
N GLU A 541 28.49 0.50 9.47
CA GLU A 541 29.54 -0.50 9.27
C GLU A 541 30.00 -0.55 7.81
N ILE A 542 29.05 -0.65 6.88
CA ILE A 542 29.33 -0.67 5.44
C ILE A 542 30.06 0.62 5.00
N LEU A 543 29.64 1.78 5.51
CA LEU A 543 30.27 3.05 5.16
C LEU A 543 31.71 3.12 5.70
N LEU A 544 31.95 2.68 6.94
CA LEU A 544 33.29 2.65 7.54
C LEU A 544 34.22 1.67 6.82
N GLU A 545 33.73 0.47 6.46
CA GLU A 545 34.47 -0.50 5.64
C GLU A 545 34.83 0.11 4.27
N THR A 546 33.89 0.82 3.64
CA THR A 546 34.11 1.45 2.34
C THR A 546 35.15 2.57 2.42
N ILE A 547 35.12 3.38 3.48
CA ILE A 547 36.13 4.41 3.74
C ILE A 547 37.50 3.76 3.92
N ALA A 548 37.61 2.71 4.74
CA ALA A 548 38.86 2.02 4.98
C ALA A 548 39.45 1.44 3.68
N ILE A 549 38.63 0.77 2.85
CA ILE A 549 39.06 0.23 1.55
C ILE A 549 39.55 1.36 0.62
N ALA A 550 38.84 2.48 0.55
CA ALA A 550 39.24 3.61 -0.28
C ALA A 550 40.58 4.21 0.19
N GLU A 551 40.77 4.38 1.50
CA GLU A 551 42.02 4.87 2.07
C GLU A 551 43.20 3.91 1.86
N GLU A 552 42.97 2.60 1.95
CA GLU A 552 43.97 1.56 1.65
C GLU A 552 44.41 1.58 0.17
N GLU A 553 43.50 1.90 -0.75
CA GLU A 553 43.81 2.10 -2.17
C GLU A 553 44.47 3.46 -2.47
N GLY A 554 44.64 4.32 -1.46
CA GLY A 554 45.29 5.62 -1.58
C GLY A 554 44.36 6.79 -1.94
N TRP A 555 43.04 6.58 -1.90
CA TRP A 555 42.07 7.66 -2.07
C TRP A 555 41.94 8.50 -0.81
N THR A 556 41.64 9.79 -0.98
CA THR A 556 41.28 10.68 0.13
C THR A 556 39.76 10.83 0.18
N VAL A 557 39.13 10.33 1.25
CA VAL A 557 37.69 10.51 1.45
C VAL A 557 37.42 11.94 1.92
N LEU A 558 36.73 12.71 1.08
CA LEU A 558 36.41 14.12 1.36
C LEU A 558 35.12 14.29 2.17
N HIS A 559 34.15 13.42 1.93
CA HIS A 559 32.83 13.46 2.54
C HIS A 559 32.18 12.08 2.47
N ALA A 560 31.38 11.75 3.48
CA ALA A 560 30.61 10.52 3.54
C ALA A 560 29.34 10.76 4.36
N ILE A 561 28.22 10.22 3.89
CA ILE A 561 26.94 10.29 4.58
C ILE A 561 26.16 9.01 4.34
N VAL A 562 25.52 8.50 5.39
CA VAL A 562 24.55 7.41 5.31
C VAL A 562 23.38 7.63 6.24
#